data_AF-A0A7C5GEP7-F1
#
_entry.id   AF-A0A7C5GEP7-F1
#
_cell.length_a   1.000
_cell.length_b   1.000
_cell.length_c   1.000
_cell.angle_alpha   90.00
_cell.angle_beta   90.00
_cell.angle_gamma   90.00
#
_symmetry.space_group_name_H-M   'P 1'
#
loop_
_entity.id
_entity.type
_entity.pdbx_description
1 polymer ?
#
loop_
_entity_poly.entity_id
_entity_poly.type
_entity_poly.pdbx_seq_one_letter_code
_entity_poly.pdbx_strand_id
1 'polypeptide(L)'
;MSNIIIFVSNLKKRKITMPTIYCNSSGLGSLLNELNQGLKIGDGVKLKINLDQDINYYDGYFVYHGFEVENMIKQKKKLIVDILKDRSLSPIADKKYSWFIKLPRTGKRGKRIFVYKLRTMQPYSEYMQDFIIKKNGLNDDGTIKNDFRVTKIGKFLRKYWLDELPMIFNLINRDVKLIGFRPLSDAMLKKYPKNFVSIRNRYKPGLIPPYYIDKPKSFDELIKSEKRYIAKYRKNGVLTDIIYFFKFLNTSLLKGVRSS
;
A
#
# COMPACT_ATOMS: atom_id res chain seq x y z
N MET A 1 -24.58 17.99 -3.43
CA MET A 1 -24.15 17.14 -4.56
C MET A 1 -22.81 17.64 -5.06
N SER A 2 -21.78 16.81 -5.06
CA SER A 2 -20.46 17.18 -5.60
C SER A 2 -20.53 17.21 -7.13
N ASN A 3 -20.24 18.35 -7.73
CA ASN A 3 -20.18 18.51 -9.18
C ASN A 3 -18.76 18.20 -9.67
N ILE A 4 -18.68 17.43 -10.75
CA ILE A 4 -17.44 17.07 -11.43
C ILE A 4 -17.45 17.75 -12.78
N ILE A 5 -16.40 18.51 -13.07
CA ILE A 5 -16.21 19.23 -14.32
C ILE A 5 -15.01 18.61 -15.03
N ILE A 6 -15.25 17.89 -16.13
CA ILE A 6 -14.20 17.30 -16.94
C ILE A 6 -13.94 18.18 -18.16
N PHE A 7 -12.72 18.68 -18.27
CA PHE A 7 -12.22 19.34 -19.48
C PHE A 7 -11.45 18.33 -20.32
N VAL A 8 -11.95 18.04 -21.52
CA VAL A 8 -11.28 17.10 -22.45
C VAL A 8 -10.39 17.89 -23.41
N SER A 9 -9.08 17.61 -23.46
CA SER A 9 -8.18 18.24 -24.44
C SER A 9 -7.42 17.22 -25.28
N ASN A 10 -7.61 17.26 -26.60
CA ASN A 10 -6.90 16.40 -27.53
C ASN A 10 -5.65 17.10 -28.07
N LEU A 11 -4.46 16.70 -27.60
CA LEU A 11 -3.17 17.30 -28.01
C LEU A 11 -2.84 17.15 -29.51
N LYS A 12 -3.49 16.23 -30.23
CA LYS A 12 -3.25 16.04 -31.68
C LYS A 12 -4.02 17.01 -32.57
N LYS A 13 -5.01 17.75 -32.05
CA LYS A 13 -5.78 18.73 -32.84
C LYS A 13 -5.66 20.12 -32.21
N ARG A 14 -4.91 21.01 -32.86
CA ARG A 14 -4.53 22.37 -32.39
C ARG A 14 -5.69 23.35 -32.13
N LYS A 15 -6.94 23.03 -32.47
CA LYS A 15 -8.10 23.89 -32.23
C LYS A 15 -9.35 23.04 -32.08
N ILE A 16 -9.77 22.75 -30.85
CA ILE A 16 -11.16 22.38 -30.55
C ILE A 16 -11.51 23.02 -29.21
N THR A 17 -12.62 23.74 -29.18
CA THR A 17 -13.34 24.17 -27.97
C THR A 17 -13.35 23.06 -26.94
N MET A 18 -12.89 23.31 -25.70
CA MET A 18 -12.83 22.27 -24.67
C MET A 18 -14.26 21.81 -24.36
N PRO A 19 -14.67 20.57 -24.69
CA PRO A 19 -15.96 20.07 -24.24
C PRO A 19 -15.87 19.91 -22.73
N THR A 20 -16.77 20.60 -22.03
CA THR A 20 -16.93 20.47 -20.59
C THR A 20 -18.01 19.45 -20.32
N ILE A 21 -17.66 18.33 -19.70
CA ILE A 21 -18.62 17.30 -19.27
C ILE A 21 -18.88 17.49 -17.78
N TYR A 22 -20.16 17.57 -17.43
CA TYR A 22 -20.59 17.63 -16.04
C TYR A 22 -21.09 16.25 -15.60
N CYS A 23 -20.57 15.73 -14.50
CA CYS A 23 -21.14 14.57 -13.85
C CYS A 23 -21.18 14.74 -12.33
N ASN A 24 -21.99 13.92 -11.66
CA ASN A 24 -21.98 13.82 -10.21
C ASN A 24 -21.01 12.73 -9.75
N SER A 25 -20.72 12.68 -8.46
CA SER A 25 -19.82 11.69 -7.84
C SER A 25 -20.19 10.23 -8.12
N SER A 26 -21.48 9.92 -8.24
CA SER A 26 -22.00 8.58 -8.53
C SER A 26 -21.87 8.20 -10.01
N GLY A 27 -21.92 9.17 -10.92
CA GLY A 27 -21.79 8.97 -12.36
C GLY A 27 -20.35 8.92 -12.87
N LEU A 28 -19.36 9.21 -12.02
CA LEU A 28 -17.95 9.25 -12.42
C LEU A 28 -17.46 7.92 -13.00
N GLY A 29 -17.82 6.79 -12.39
CA GLY A 29 -17.42 5.46 -12.88
C GLY A 29 -17.98 5.15 -14.26
N SER A 30 -19.27 5.42 -14.49
CA SER A 30 -19.90 5.27 -15.82
C SER A 30 -19.21 6.15 -16.85
N LEU A 31 -18.97 7.41 -16.50
CA LEU A 31 -18.30 8.35 -17.40
C LEU A 31 -16.87 7.93 -17.73
N LEU A 32 -16.10 7.45 -16.76
CA LEU A 32 -14.75 6.95 -17.02
C LEU A 32 -14.78 5.68 -17.90
N ASN A 33 -15.75 4.79 -17.70
CA ASN A 33 -15.96 3.64 -18.57
C ASN A 33 -16.35 4.06 -19.99
N GLU A 34 -17.26 5.02 -20.16
CA GLU A 34 -17.65 5.58 -21.45
C GLU A 34 -16.48 6.30 -22.14
N LEU A 35 -15.66 7.06 -21.40
CA LEU A 35 -14.43 7.68 -21.91
C LEU A 35 -13.43 6.61 -22.36
N ASN A 36 -13.39 5.47 -21.66
CA ASN A 36 -12.54 4.36 -22.02
C ASN A 36 -13.08 3.56 -23.23
N GLN A 37 -14.40 3.36 -23.34
CA GLN A 37 -15.05 2.51 -24.34
C GLN A 37 -15.54 3.25 -25.61
N GLY A 38 -16.02 4.48 -25.49
CA GLY A 38 -16.93 5.09 -26.48
C GLY A 38 -16.52 6.45 -27.05
N LEU A 39 -15.51 7.11 -26.52
CA LEU A 39 -14.92 8.28 -27.18
C LEU A 39 -13.71 7.83 -28.01
N LYS A 40 -13.66 8.21 -29.30
CA LYS A 40 -12.47 8.12 -30.19
C LYS A 40 -11.33 9.05 -29.72
N ILE A 41 -11.15 9.15 -28.42
CA ILE A 41 -9.99 9.67 -27.72
C ILE A 41 -8.88 8.66 -28.03
N GLY A 42 -8.16 8.91 -29.12
CA GLY A 42 -6.98 8.12 -29.48
C GLY A 42 -5.94 8.14 -28.36
N ASP A 43 -4.90 7.32 -28.48
CA ASP A 43 -3.85 7.27 -27.46
C ASP A 43 -3.16 8.62 -27.32
N GLY A 44 -2.85 8.99 -26.07
CA GLY A 44 -2.17 10.25 -25.73
C GLY A 44 -3.09 11.47 -25.53
N VAL A 45 -4.41 11.27 -25.40
CA VAL A 45 -5.32 12.37 -25.03
C VAL A 45 -5.22 12.61 -23.53
N LYS A 46 -5.05 13.88 -23.16
CA LYS A 46 -5.01 14.35 -21.78
C LYS A 46 -6.39 14.85 -21.37
N LEU A 47 -6.90 14.35 -20.27
CA LEU A 47 -8.14 14.82 -19.68
C LEU A 47 -7.79 15.58 -18.41
N LYS A 48 -8.27 16.80 -18.30
CA LYS A 48 -8.13 17.62 -17.11
C LYS A 48 -9.43 17.59 -16.34
N ILE A 49 -9.45 16.85 -15.24
CA ILE A 49 -10.64 16.65 -14.42
C ILE A 49 -10.57 17.58 -13.22
N ASN A 50 -11.62 18.37 -13.00
CA ASN A 50 -11.79 19.24 -11.85
C ASN A 50 -12.95 18.73 -10.98
N LEU A 51 -12.65 18.35 -9.74
CA LEU A 51 -13.60 17.78 -8.81
C LEU A 51 -13.85 18.76 -7.65
N ASP A 52 -15.09 19.22 -7.47
CA ASP A 52 -15.51 19.93 -6.25
C ASP A 52 -15.65 18.89 -5.11
N GLN A 53 -14.90 19.03 -4.02
CA GLN A 53 -14.69 17.96 -3.04
C GLN A 53 -15.89 17.66 -2.13
N ASP A 54 -16.21 16.36 -2.05
CA ASP A 54 -16.29 15.56 -0.80
C ASP A 54 -15.63 14.16 -0.97
N ILE A 55 -14.82 13.96 -2.03
CA ILE A 55 -14.43 12.63 -2.48
C ILE A 55 -12.92 12.41 -2.32
N ASN A 56 -12.50 12.16 -1.09
CA ASN A 56 -11.10 11.90 -0.73
C ASN A 56 -10.58 10.50 -1.18
N TYR A 57 -11.28 9.78 -2.05
CA TYR A 57 -11.04 8.35 -2.29
C TYR A 57 -10.70 7.99 -3.75
N TYR A 58 -10.50 8.98 -4.63
CA TYR A 58 -10.36 8.75 -6.07
C TYR A 58 -8.95 8.87 -6.65
N ASP A 59 -7.92 9.15 -5.84
CA ASP A 59 -6.57 9.35 -6.40
C ASP A 59 -6.11 8.14 -7.25
N GLY A 60 -6.41 6.91 -6.81
CA GLY A 60 -6.13 5.68 -7.57
C GLY A 60 -7.29 5.15 -8.42
N TYR A 61 -8.45 5.82 -8.38
CA TYR A 61 -9.66 5.37 -9.08
C TYR A 61 -9.57 5.59 -10.59
N PHE A 62 -8.87 6.64 -11.03
CA PHE A 62 -8.56 6.85 -12.45
C PHE A 62 -7.69 5.73 -13.01
N VAL A 63 -6.64 5.34 -12.28
CA VAL A 63 -5.78 4.22 -12.67
C VAL A 63 -6.54 2.91 -12.72
N TYR A 64 -7.44 2.68 -11.76
CA TYR A 64 -8.33 1.53 -11.78
C TYR A 64 -9.27 1.48 -13.01
N HIS A 65 -9.67 2.63 -13.57
CA HIS A 65 -10.48 2.72 -14.79
C HIS A 65 -9.67 2.75 -16.10
N GLY A 66 -8.35 2.53 -16.03
CA GLY A 66 -7.51 2.44 -17.23
C GLY A 66 -6.81 3.74 -17.64
N PHE A 67 -6.63 4.68 -16.70
CA PHE A 67 -5.98 5.95 -16.98
C PHE A 67 -4.68 6.12 -16.19
N GLU A 68 -3.60 6.51 -16.85
CA GLU A 68 -2.39 6.98 -16.18
C GLU A 68 -2.64 8.38 -15.58
N VAL A 69 -2.14 8.63 -14.36
CA VAL A 69 -2.19 9.95 -13.74
C VAL A 69 -0.85 10.65 -14.00
N GLU A 70 -0.85 11.75 -14.75
CA GLU A 70 0.36 12.53 -15.02
C GLU A 70 0.62 13.60 -13.96
N ASN A 71 -0.46 14.27 -13.53
CA ASN A 71 -0.37 15.33 -12.54
C ASN A 71 -1.61 15.36 -11.67
N MET A 72 -1.40 15.76 -10.42
CA MET A 72 -2.45 15.83 -9.43
C MET A 72 -2.19 17.00 -8.47
N ILE A 73 -3.12 17.95 -8.46
CA ILE A 73 -3.06 19.18 -7.67
C ILE A 73 -4.30 19.24 -6.77
N LYS A 74 -4.08 19.31 -5.46
CA LYS A 74 -5.14 19.49 -4.45
C LYS A 74 -5.14 20.96 -3.98
N GLN A 75 -6.20 21.71 -4.29
CA GLN A 75 -6.37 23.12 -3.87
C GLN A 75 -7.66 23.29 -3.06
N LYS A 76 -7.54 23.46 -1.74
CA LYS A 76 -8.67 23.65 -0.79
C LYS A 76 -9.78 22.62 -0.98
N LYS A 77 -10.79 22.93 -1.80
CA LYS A 77 -11.97 22.09 -2.10
C LYS A 77 -11.98 21.55 -3.54
N LYS A 78 -10.89 21.70 -4.30
CA LYS A 78 -10.77 21.26 -5.69
C LYS A 78 -9.64 20.27 -5.86
N LEU A 79 -9.91 19.18 -6.55
CA LEU A 79 -8.90 18.24 -7.03
C LEU A 79 -8.82 18.39 -8.55
N ILE A 80 -7.66 18.80 -9.03
CA ILE A 80 -7.35 18.88 -10.46
C ILE A 80 -6.43 17.69 -10.78
N VAL A 81 -6.87 16.83 -11.70
CA VAL A 81 -6.11 15.66 -12.14
C VAL A 81 -5.95 15.71 -13.64
N ASP A 82 -4.72 15.60 -14.10
CA ASP A 82 -4.40 15.39 -15.51
C ASP A 82 -4.20 13.89 -15.70
N ILE A 83 -5.07 13.26 -16.48
CA ILE A 83 -5.05 11.82 -16.75
C ILE A 83 -4.85 11.54 -18.24
N LEU A 84 -4.19 10.43 -18.55
CA LEU A 84 -3.89 9.97 -19.90
C LEU A 84 -4.42 8.56 -20.10
N LYS A 85 -5.09 8.30 -21.22
CA LYS A 85 -5.58 6.95 -21.53
C LYS A 85 -4.41 6.03 -21.87
N ASP A 86 -4.31 4.90 -21.17
CA ASP A 86 -3.35 3.83 -21.46
C ASP A 86 -4.12 2.53 -21.73
N ARG A 87 -4.07 2.05 -22.98
CA ARG A 87 -4.77 0.81 -23.41
C ARG A 87 -4.22 -0.46 -22.75
N SER A 88 -3.02 -0.41 -22.18
CA SER A 88 -2.45 -1.54 -21.44
C SER A 88 -3.16 -1.76 -20.10
N LEU A 89 -3.89 -0.75 -19.59
CA LEU A 89 -4.61 -0.79 -18.34
C LEU A 89 -6.08 -1.13 -18.60
N SER A 90 -6.47 -2.38 -18.34
CA SER A 90 -7.89 -2.79 -18.38
C SER A 90 -8.59 -2.47 -17.05
N PRO A 91 -9.88 -2.08 -17.07
CA PRO A 91 -10.66 -1.94 -15.85
C PRO A 91 -10.62 -3.27 -15.07
N ILE A 92 -10.18 -3.21 -13.83
CA ILE A 92 -10.12 -4.39 -12.96
C ILE A 92 -11.54 -4.65 -12.43
N ALA A 93 -11.92 -5.91 -12.25
CA ALA A 93 -13.23 -6.28 -11.72
C ALA A 93 -13.56 -5.56 -10.40
N ASP A 94 -14.86 -5.32 -10.15
CA ASP A 94 -15.39 -4.58 -9.01
C ASP A 94 -14.73 -4.96 -7.69
N LYS A 95 -13.83 -4.09 -7.23
CA LYS A 95 -13.10 -4.28 -6.00
C LYS A 95 -13.79 -3.57 -4.86
N LYS A 96 -14.47 -4.33 -3.99
CA LYS A 96 -15.02 -3.80 -2.74
C LYS A 96 -13.91 -3.63 -1.70
N TYR A 97 -13.81 -2.43 -1.13
CA TYR A 97 -12.85 -2.11 -0.09
C TYR A 97 -13.53 -2.14 1.28
N SER A 98 -13.04 -3.01 2.17
CA SER A 98 -13.45 -3.07 3.59
C SER A 98 -12.41 -2.42 4.51
N TRP A 99 -12.84 -2.00 5.70
CA TRP A 99 -11.97 -1.57 6.80
C TRP A 99 -11.02 -2.67 7.27
N PHE A 100 -11.45 -3.93 7.19
CA PHE A 100 -10.59 -5.08 7.46
C PHE A 100 -9.97 -5.58 6.17
N ILE A 101 -8.66 -5.76 6.18
CA ILE A 101 -7.91 -6.31 5.04
C ILE A 101 -7.31 -7.66 5.41
N LYS A 102 -7.37 -8.57 4.43
CA LYS A 102 -6.80 -9.91 4.53
C LYS A 102 -5.67 -10.00 3.51
N LEU A 103 -4.44 -10.11 3.99
CA LEU A 103 -3.25 -10.10 3.14
C LEU A 103 -2.65 -11.50 3.03
N PRO A 104 -2.50 -12.06 1.81
CA PRO A 104 -1.82 -13.33 1.64
C PRO A 104 -0.33 -13.17 1.94
N ARG A 105 0.19 -14.08 2.76
CA ARG A 105 1.57 -14.11 3.23
C ARG A 105 2.07 -15.54 3.28
N THR A 106 3.38 -15.70 3.26
CA THR A 106 4.04 -16.98 3.44
C THR A 106 4.30 -17.23 4.93
N GLY A 107 3.84 -18.38 5.42
CA GLY A 107 4.01 -18.89 6.78
C GLY A 107 5.05 -20.02 6.86
N LYS A 108 5.02 -20.76 7.98
CA LYS A 108 5.95 -21.89 8.22
C LYS A 108 5.80 -22.96 7.12
N ARG A 109 6.93 -23.52 6.70
CA ARG A 109 7.08 -24.49 5.60
C ARG A 109 6.55 -23.99 4.25
N GLY A 110 6.48 -22.68 4.05
CA GLY A 110 5.93 -22.12 2.81
C GLY A 110 4.40 -22.12 2.75
N LYS A 111 3.70 -22.54 3.82
CA LYS A 111 2.23 -22.57 3.86
C LYS A 111 1.69 -21.16 3.65
N ARG A 112 0.75 -20.98 2.73
CA ARG A 112 0.04 -19.71 2.56
C ARG A 112 -0.86 -19.47 3.77
N ILE A 113 -0.64 -18.33 4.42
CA ILE A 113 -1.46 -17.84 5.52
C ILE A 113 -2.04 -16.48 5.14
N PHE A 114 -3.08 -16.08 5.84
CA PHE A 114 -3.70 -14.79 5.64
C PHE A 114 -3.58 -13.95 6.91
N VAL A 115 -2.94 -12.80 6.77
CA VAL A 115 -2.73 -11.87 7.88
C VAL A 115 -3.81 -10.81 7.86
N TYR A 116 -4.46 -10.60 9.01
CA TYR A 116 -5.53 -9.62 9.16
C TYR A 116 -4.99 -8.28 9.65
N LYS A 117 -5.44 -7.18 9.05
CA LYS A 117 -5.07 -5.82 9.46
C LYS A 117 -6.24 -4.86 9.28
N LEU A 118 -6.15 -3.69 9.89
CA LEU A 118 -7.00 -2.55 9.54
C LEU A 118 -6.43 -1.83 8.31
N ARG A 119 -7.33 -1.35 7.46
CA ARG A 119 -7.00 -0.51 6.32
C ARG A 119 -6.56 0.86 6.83
N THR A 120 -5.32 1.22 6.52
CA THR A 120 -4.76 2.54 6.83
C THR A 120 -4.61 3.44 5.60
N MET A 121 -4.85 2.89 4.41
CA MET A 121 -4.68 3.58 3.14
C MET A 121 -6.02 3.72 2.41
N GLN A 122 -6.16 4.77 1.61
CA GLN A 122 -7.35 5.01 0.82
C GLN A 122 -7.64 3.84 -0.14
N PRO A 123 -8.91 3.56 -0.48
CA PRO A 123 -9.27 2.67 -1.57
C PRO A 123 -8.52 3.02 -2.86
N TYR A 124 -8.22 2.01 -3.69
CA TYR A 124 -7.52 2.12 -4.97
C TYR A 124 -6.08 2.64 -4.91
N SER A 125 -5.56 2.93 -3.72
CA SER A 125 -4.25 3.53 -3.53
C SER A 125 -3.08 2.63 -3.92
N GLU A 126 -3.30 1.31 -4.04
CA GLU A 126 -2.33 0.37 -4.60
C GLU A 126 -1.92 0.72 -6.04
N TYR A 127 -2.84 1.26 -6.84
CA TYR A 127 -2.60 1.57 -8.25
C TYR A 127 -1.76 2.85 -8.44
N MET A 128 -1.61 3.64 -7.38
CA MET A 128 -0.83 4.88 -7.43
C MET A 128 0.63 4.70 -7.05
N GLN A 129 1.07 3.49 -6.69
CA GLN A 129 2.39 3.29 -6.11
C GLN A 129 3.50 3.88 -7.00
N ASP A 130 3.48 3.58 -8.29
CA ASP A 130 4.51 4.03 -9.22
C ASP A 130 4.50 5.54 -9.44
N PHE A 131 3.30 6.13 -9.57
CA PHE A 131 3.13 7.57 -9.67
C PHE A 131 3.75 8.31 -8.47
N ILE A 132 3.49 7.83 -7.24
CA ILE A 132 3.97 8.50 -6.03
C ILE A 132 5.46 8.30 -5.83
N ILE A 133 5.98 7.10 -6.15
CA ILE A 133 7.44 6.86 -6.13
C ILE A 133 8.13 7.82 -7.10
N LYS A 134 7.60 7.99 -8.32
CA LYS A 134 8.13 8.94 -9.31
C LYS A 134 8.06 10.39 -8.83
N LYS A 135 6.96 10.77 -8.16
CA LYS A 135 6.73 12.16 -7.72
C LYS A 135 7.54 12.54 -6.47
N ASN A 136 7.56 11.67 -5.46
CA ASN A 136 8.09 12.00 -4.14
C ASN A 136 9.44 11.32 -3.85
N GLY A 137 9.77 10.24 -4.57
CA GLY A 137 10.92 9.39 -4.27
C GLY A 137 10.73 8.53 -3.00
N LEU A 138 11.82 7.87 -2.61
CA LEU A 138 11.89 7.02 -1.43
C LEU A 138 12.72 7.69 -0.32
N ASN A 139 12.40 7.35 0.93
CA ASN A 139 13.22 7.55 2.11
C ASN A 139 14.35 6.51 2.15
N ASP A 140 15.34 6.74 3.03
CA ASP A 140 16.48 5.84 3.21
C ASP A 140 16.07 4.44 3.70
N ASP A 141 14.93 4.35 4.40
CA ASP A 141 14.34 3.08 4.86
C ASP A 141 13.48 2.38 3.77
N GLY A 142 13.44 2.94 2.55
CA GLY A 142 12.68 2.43 1.42
C GLY A 142 11.17 2.75 1.47
N THR A 143 10.70 3.53 2.45
CA THR A 143 9.32 4.02 2.47
C THR A 143 9.12 5.18 1.48
N ILE A 144 7.90 5.38 0.99
CA ILE A 144 7.62 6.48 0.06
C ILE A 144 7.60 7.80 0.83
N LYS A 145 8.35 8.80 0.36
CA LYS A 145 8.35 10.16 0.91
C LYS A 145 6.95 10.76 0.79
N ASN A 146 6.45 11.39 1.85
CA ASN A 146 5.16 12.08 1.87
C ASN A 146 4.00 11.27 1.24
N ASP A 147 3.89 9.98 1.60
CA ASP A 147 2.85 9.09 1.06
C ASP A 147 1.44 9.56 1.46
N PHE A 148 0.76 10.25 0.54
CA PHE A 148 -0.58 10.81 0.75
C PHE A 148 -1.68 9.74 0.73
N ARG A 149 -1.36 8.49 0.37
CA ARG A 149 -2.33 7.37 0.38
C ARG A 149 -2.75 7.00 1.79
N VAL A 150 -1.90 7.26 2.78
CA VAL A 150 -2.19 6.96 4.19
C VAL A 150 -3.18 8.00 4.73
N THR A 151 -4.35 7.55 5.19
CA THR A 151 -5.39 8.44 5.73
C THR A 151 -4.95 9.05 7.06
N LYS A 152 -5.58 10.16 7.48
CA LYS A 152 -5.29 10.76 8.80
C LYS A 152 -5.49 9.75 9.94
N ILE A 153 -6.61 9.01 9.91
CA ILE A 153 -6.89 7.91 10.84
C ILE A 153 -5.86 6.79 10.67
N GLY A 154 -5.48 6.45 9.44
CA GLY A 154 -4.45 5.45 9.15
C GLY A 154 -3.09 5.80 9.75
N LYS A 155 -2.69 7.08 9.71
CA LYS A 155 -1.46 7.56 10.37
C LYS A 155 -1.53 7.37 11.88
N PHE A 156 -2.67 7.67 12.50
CA PHE A 156 -2.91 7.41 13.92
C PHE A 156 -2.82 5.91 14.24
N LEU A 157 -3.54 5.07 13.49
CA LEU A 157 -3.53 3.61 13.70
C LEU A 157 -2.10 3.03 13.60
N ARG A 158 -1.31 3.43 12.60
CA ARG A 158 0.09 2.97 12.46
C ARG A 158 0.99 3.47 13.58
N LYS A 159 0.81 4.72 14.02
CA LYS A 159 1.60 5.31 15.12
C LYS A 159 1.45 4.55 16.42
N TYR A 160 0.25 4.04 16.70
CA TYR A 160 -0.05 3.27 17.90
C TYR A 160 -0.11 1.75 17.66
N TRP A 161 0.31 1.29 16.47
CA TRP A 161 0.30 -0.12 16.08
C TRP A 161 -1.09 -0.79 16.17
N LEU A 162 -2.15 0.02 16.12
CA LEU A 162 -3.54 -0.42 16.18
C LEU A 162 -3.97 -1.11 14.88
N ASP A 163 -3.30 -0.83 13.76
CA ASP A 163 -3.60 -1.45 12.47
C ASP A 163 -3.27 -2.94 12.41
N GLU A 164 -2.35 -3.42 13.25
CA GLU A 164 -1.96 -4.82 13.35
C GLU A 164 -2.75 -5.58 14.45
N LEU A 165 -3.61 -4.93 15.24
CA LEU A 165 -4.44 -5.60 16.25
C LEU A 165 -5.25 -6.80 15.71
N PRO A 166 -5.85 -6.76 14.50
CA PRO A 166 -6.55 -7.93 13.97
C PRO A 166 -5.64 -9.15 13.77
N MET A 167 -4.31 -9.00 13.75
CA MET A 167 -3.39 -10.15 13.71
C MET A 167 -3.43 -11.01 14.99
N ILE A 168 -4.06 -10.55 16.08
CA ILE A 168 -4.29 -11.39 17.27
C ILE A 168 -5.09 -12.65 16.92
N PHE A 169 -6.02 -12.59 15.96
CA PHE A 169 -6.72 -13.77 15.46
C PHE A 169 -5.77 -14.80 14.83
N ASN A 170 -4.70 -14.35 14.16
CA ASN A 170 -3.68 -15.25 13.63
C ASN A 170 -2.85 -15.92 14.75
N LEU A 171 -2.65 -15.22 15.87
CA LEU A 171 -1.94 -15.76 17.03
C LEU A 171 -2.77 -16.88 17.68
N ILE A 172 -4.07 -16.64 17.86
CA ILE A 172 -5.03 -17.63 18.39
C ILE A 172 -5.08 -18.86 17.46
N ASN A 173 -5.15 -18.65 16.15
CA ASN A 173 -5.15 -19.72 15.14
C ASN A 173 -3.80 -20.41 14.95
N ARG A 174 -2.75 -19.99 15.68
CA ARG A 174 -1.39 -20.53 15.62
C ARG A 174 -0.71 -20.40 14.24
N ASP A 175 -1.22 -19.53 13.37
CA ASP A 175 -0.62 -19.20 12.05
C ASP A 175 0.67 -18.40 12.22
N VAL A 176 0.69 -17.51 13.20
CA VAL A 176 1.85 -16.71 13.63
C VAL A 176 2.17 -17.02 15.09
N LYS A 177 3.36 -16.61 15.56
CA LYS A 177 3.71 -16.56 16.98
C LYS A 177 3.93 -15.11 17.44
N LEU A 178 4.22 -14.89 18.71
CA LEU A 178 4.41 -13.53 19.24
C LEU A 178 5.70 -12.89 18.68
N ILE A 179 6.86 -13.48 18.94
CA ILE A 179 8.15 -13.04 18.37
C ILE A 179 8.54 -13.95 17.22
N GLY A 180 8.86 -13.41 16.04
CA GLY A 180 9.25 -14.19 14.87
C GLY A 180 9.33 -13.34 13.61
N PHE A 181 9.70 -13.92 12.46
CA PHE A 181 9.89 -13.16 11.24
C PHE A 181 8.62 -12.44 10.76
N ARG A 182 8.75 -11.27 10.15
CA ARG A 182 7.58 -10.61 9.54
C ARG A 182 6.96 -11.53 8.49
N PRO A 183 5.64 -11.73 8.47
CA PRO A 183 4.99 -12.43 7.38
C PRO A 183 5.13 -11.59 6.10
N LEU A 184 5.79 -12.13 5.08
CA LEU A 184 6.10 -11.44 3.82
C LEU A 184 5.21 -11.96 2.68
N SER A 185 4.93 -11.12 1.68
CA SER A 185 4.36 -11.57 0.41
C SER A 185 5.39 -12.32 -0.41
N ASP A 186 4.91 -13.13 -1.35
CA ASP A 186 5.76 -13.87 -2.28
C ASP A 186 6.60 -12.92 -3.14
N ALA A 187 6.00 -11.80 -3.58
CA ALA A 187 6.71 -10.73 -4.28
C ALA A 187 7.88 -10.15 -3.48
N MET A 188 7.72 -10.03 -2.15
CA MET A 188 8.82 -9.59 -1.30
C MET A 188 9.88 -10.70 -1.17
N LEU A 189 9.45 -11.94 -0.91
CA LEU A 189 10.37 -13.06 -0.74
C LEU A 189 11.24 -13.33 -1.97
N LYS A 190 10.77 -12.99 -3.18
CA LYS A 190 11.59 -13.02 -4.40
C LYS A 190 12.84 -12.11 -4.33
N LYS A 191 12.82 -11.06 -3.51
CA LYS A 191 13.99 -10.18 -3.28
C LYS A 191 15.01 -10.78 -2.31
N TYR A 192 14.65 -11.82 -1.56
CA TYR A 192 15.54 -12.47 -0.61
C TYR A 192 16.41 -13.52 -1.31
N PRO A 193 17.64 -13.79 -0.82
CA PRO A 193 18.45 -14.92 -1.29
C PRO A 193 17.69 -16.25 -1.14
N LYS A 194 17.59 -17.03 -2.22
CA LYS A 194 16.79 -18.29 -2.26
C LYS A 194 17.17 -19.27 -1.15
N ASN A 195 18.47 -19.44 -0.91
CA ASN A 195 19.01 -20.27 0.16
C ASN A 195 18.50 -19.81 1.54
N PHE A 196 18.44 -18.49 1.78
CA PHE A 196 17.98 -17.94 3.03
C PHE A 196 16.46 -18.08 3.21
N VAL A 197 15.66 -17.90 2.14
CA VAL A 197 14.21 -18.12 2.17
C VAL A 197 13.88 -19.54 2.65
N SER A 198 14.61 -20.55 2.18
CA SER A 198 14.42 -21.94 2.61
C SER A 198 14.63 -22.15 4.12
N ILE A 199 15.56 -21.41 4.73
CA ILE A 199 15.85 -21.45 6.16
C ILE A 199 14.78 -20.67 6.93
N ARG A 200 14.48 -19.45 6.48
CA ARG A 200 13.48 -18.56 7.06
C ARG A 200 12.12 -19.23 7.18
N ASN A 201 11.69 -19.92 6.12
CA ASN A 201 10.41 -20.62 6.06
C ASN A 201 10.33 -21.80 7.05
N ARG A 202 11.43 -22.28 7.66
CA ARG A 202 11.36 -23.34 8.69
C ARG A 202 10.75 -22.85 10.00
N TYR A 203 10.70 -21.54 10.21
CA TYR A 203 10.20 -20.92 11.43
C TYR A 203 8.84 -20.28 11.22
N LYS A 204 8.05 -20.18 12.30
CA LYS A 204 6.78 -19.44 12.25
C LYS A 204 7.06 -17.94 12.14
N PRO A 205 6.30 -17.22 11.29
CA PRO A 205 6.29 -15.77 11.33
C PRO A 205 5.80 -15.26 12.69
N GLY A 206 6.15 -14.03 13.02
CA GLY A 206 5.85 -13.36 14.27
C GLY A 206 5.03 -12.11 14.08
N LEU A 207 4.26 -11.78 15.12
CA LEU A 207 3.58 -10.50 15.28
C LEU A 207 4.58 -9.36 15.52
N ILE A 208 5.65 -9.63 16.28
CA ILE A 208 6.73 -8.71 16.59
C ILE A 208 8.03 -9.24 15.95
N PRO A 209 8.45 -8.65 14.82
CA PRO A 209 9.70 -8.99 14.17
C PRO A 209 10.94 -8.57 14.96
N PRO A 210 12.02 -9.37 14.98
CA PRO A 210 13.30 -9.01 15.58
C PRO A 210 13.87 -7.66 15.14
N TYR A 211 13.60 -7.26 13.89
CA TYR A 211 14.09 -6.00 13.35
C TYR A 211 13.46 -4.76 13.99
N TYR A 212 12.30 -4.86 14.67
CA TYR A 212 11.76 -3.75 15.46
C TYR A 212 12.71 -3.32 16.59
N ILE A 213 13.53 -4.26 17.07
CA ILE A 213 14.56 -4.03 18.09
C ILE A 213 15.88 -3.67 17.42
N ASP A 214 16.30 -4.46 16.42
CA ASP A 214 17.61 -4.29 15.77
C ASP A 214 17.69 -3.04 14.88
N LYS A 215 16.56 -2.52 14.39
CA LYS A 215 16.42 -1.30 13.56
C LYS A 215 17.45 -1.22 12.41
N PRO A 216 17.44 -2.21 11.48
CA PRO A 216 18.35 -2.20 10.34
C PRO A 216 18.09 -0.98 9.45
N LYS A 217 19.16 -0.41 8.90
CA LYS A 217 19.12 0.74 7.98
C LYS A 217 19.12 0.33 6.51
N SER A 218 19.48 -0.92 6.22
CA SER A 218 19.54 -1.46 4.86
C SER A 218 18.91 -2.85 4.77
N PHE A 219 18.64 -3.28 3.54
CA PHE A 219 18.12 -4.61 3.27
C PHE A 219 19.09 -5.73 3.72
N ASP A 220 20.39 -5.52 3.55
CA ASP A 220 21.40 -6.47 3.99
C ASP A 220 21.46 -6.55 5.52
N GLU A 221 21.33 -5.42 6.21
CA GLU A 221 21.22 -5.39 7.66
C GLU A 221 19.96 -6.08 8.17
N LEU A 222 18.84 -5.96 7.44
CA LEU A 222 17.60 -6.67 7.75
C LEU A 222 17.81 -8.20 7.67
N ILE A 223 18.45 -8.68 6.60
CA ILE A 223 18.78 -10.11 6.46
C ILE A 223 19.73 -10.55 7.58
N LYS A 224 20.75 -9.73 7.91
CA LYS A 224 21.68 -10.02 9.02
C LYS A 224 20.94 -10.09 10.36
N SER A 225 19.99 -9.19 10.62
CA SER A 225 19.12 -9.22 11.81
C SER A 225 18.33 -10.52 11.91
N GLU A 226 17.65 -10.92 10.82
CA GLU A 226 16.90 -12.17 10.79
C GLU A 226 17.82 -13.38 11.02
N LYS A 227 19.00 -13.44 10.38
CA LYS A 227 20.00 -14.50 10.60
C LYS A 227 20.48 -14.58 12.05
N ARG A 228 20.77 -13.45 12.70
CA ARG A 228 21.18 -13.41 14.11
C ARG A 228 20.10 -13.97 15.02
N TYR A 229 18.85 -13.62 14.77
CA TYR A 229 17.72 -14.15 15.53
C TYR A 229 17.60 -15.67 15.33
N ILE A 230 17.72 -16.19 14.10
CA ILE A 230 17.72 -17.65 13.83
C ILE A 230 18.82 -18.35 14.63
N ALA A 231 20.05 -17.83 14.59
CA ALA A 231 21.19 -18.43 15.28
C ALA A 231 20.94 -18.54 16.79
N LYS A 232 20.44 -17.46 17.41
CA LYS A 232 20.08 -17.45 18.84
C LYS A 232 18.93 -18.42 19.14
N TYR A 233 17.90 -18.42 18.30
CA TYR A 233 16.74 -19.31 18.46
C TYR A 233 17.12 -20.79 18.31
N ARG A 234 18.06 -21.13 17.43
CA ARG A 234 18.59 -22.50 17.30
C ARG A 234 19.33 -22.96 18.55
N LYS A 235 20.04 -22.05 19.23
CA LYS A 235 20.79 -22.36 20.45
C LYS A 235 19.89 -22.45 21.69
N ASN A 236 18.96 -21.48 21.85
CA ASN A 236 18.24 -21.27 23.10
C ASN A 236 16.72 -21.50 23.01
N GLY A 237 16.20 -21.82 21.82
CA GLY A 237 14.77 -22.03 21.60
C GLY A 237 13.90 -20.84 22.01
N VAL A 238 12.82 -21.13 22.73
CA VAL A 238 11.80 -20.16 23.19
C VAL A 238 12.40 -19.08 24.11
N LEU A 239 13.50 -19.35 24.81
CA LEU A 239 14.19 -18.33 25.60
C LEU A 239 14.61 -17.12 24.75
N THR A 240 14.96 -17.34 23.48
CA THR A 240 15.24 -16.24 22.55
C THR A 240 14.01 -15.38 22.32
N ASP A 241 12.83 -15.96 22.18
CA ASP A 241 11.58 -15.20 22.00
C ASP A 241 11.29 -14.35 23.24
N ILE A 242 11.45 -14.91 24.44
CA ILE A 242 11.26 -14.20 25.71
C ILE A 242 12.22 -13.00 25.80
N ILE A 243 13.50 -13.21 25.49
CA ILE A 243 14.51 -12.13 25.50
C ILE A 243 14.14 -11.02 24.51
N TYR A 244 13.74 -11.37 23.30
CA TYR A 244 13.34 -10.39 22.29
C TYR A 244 12.05 -9.65 22.68
N PHE A 245 11.10 -10.33 23.33
CA PHE A 245 9.89 -9.69 23.84
C PHE A 245 10.19 -8.61 24.89
N PHE A 246 11.00 -8.90 25.91
CA PHE A 246 11.37 -7.89 26.91
C PHE A 246 12.22 -6.76 26.32
N LYS A 247 13.10 -7.05 25.36
CA LYS A 247 13.82 -6.01 24.61
C LYS A 247 12.88 -5.10 23.84
N PHE A 248 11.85 -5.66 23.22
CA PHE A 248 10.83 -4.90 22.51
C PHE A 248 10.04 -4.00 23.47
N LEU A 249 9.60 -4.52 24.62
CA LEU A 249 8.89 -3.73 25.64
C LEU A 249 9.72 -2.53 26.12
N ASN A 250 10.98 -2.76 26.49
CA ASN A 250 11.88 -1.70 26.94
C ASN A 250 12.10 -0.64 25.86
N THR A 251 12.26 -1.05 24.61
CA THR A 251 12.45 -0.12 23.48
C THR A 251 11.19 0.68 23.18
N SER A 252 10.03 0.05 23.28
CA SER A 252 8.71 0.64 22.95
C SER A 252 8.27 1.65 24.00
N LEU A 253 8.45 1.32 25.29
CA LEU A 253 8.13 2.19 26.41
C LEU A 253 9.01 3.45 26.45
N LEU A 254 10.28 3.34 26.07
CA LEU A 254 11.22 4.46 26.12
C LEU A 254 11.16 5.41 24.91
N LYS A 255 10.70 4.96 23.72
CA LYS A 255 10.87 5.75 22.48
C LYS A 255 9.64 5.84 21.57
N GLY A 256 8.52 5.22 21.95
CA GLY A 256 7.33 5.09 21.11
C GLY A 256 7.58 4.16 19.91
N VAL A 257 6.64 3.25 19.65
CA VAL A 257 6.75 2.32 18.51
C VAL A 257 6.57 3.11 17.22
N ARG A 258 7.60 3.19 16.38
CA ARG A 258 7.45 3.61 14.99
C ARG A 258 7.36 2.36 14.12
N SER A 259 6.15 2.04 13.68
CA SER A 259 5.92 1.08 12.60
C SER A 259 6.05 1.85 11.28
N SER A 260 7.06 1.51 10.46
CA SER A 260 7.24 2.03 9.10
C SER A 260 6.16 1.53 8.16
#